data_AF-A0A2E9LMB7-F1
#
_entry.id   AF-A0A2E9LMB7-F1
#
_cell.length_a   1.000
_cell.length_b   1.000
_cell.length_c   1.000
_cell.angle_alpha   90.00
_cell.angle_beta   90.00
_cell.angle_gamma   90.00
#
_symmetry.space_group_name_H-M   'P 1'
#
loop_
_entity.id
_entity.type
_entity.pdbx_description
1 polymer ?
#
loop_
_entity_poly.entity_id
_entity_poly.type
_entity_poly.pdbx_seq_one_letter_code
_entity_poly.pdbx_strand_id
1 'polypeptide(L)'
;MTNSDKRAAKAFHEATKLSYINLLTKPPLYKAYPGLESIPLPEADALGMPTLEAVSGPPAPTAAPLDLAVISQLLHYSAGLIRKSVSASAGEVHYRAAASAGALYPIELYLVCGELEGLAPGVYHYSPADHSLTKLRSGDFRGNIAEAAADETLASAPATIISTSVFWRSAWKYRTRGYRYCFWDNGTVLANLLATAKAVGQPARVIAGFVDLQVNLILGVDSREEASTCLVAIGFAAGSPEAALDSLGLIDSGDLGFSNAIPYPESDQLHAEAALTSAQEVADWRIDAPVREANLPETITSAPLGESISHRGSTRRFAREPISREQLFALLAASSVTMPADFGGQLTEPYLIVNAVDGLASGAYHYSRETLELKPLREGEMRNEAGHLCFEQALGADASAVVFFLSDLDSALDQLGNRGYRSAQLEAGVLGGNLYMAAHSLGLGATGMTFFDDAVTAFFSPHAAGKSLMFLVGLGRTGTPNQVRPFRSKYGVLKDSLARGATGERRPVPDWLYSN
;
A
#
# COMPACT_ATOMS: atom_id res chain seq x y z
N MET A 1 18.09 7.81 -48.69
CA MET A 1 18.50 8.66 -47.54
C MET A 1 19.98 8.41 -47.31
N THR A 2 20.80 9.46 -47.33
CA THR A 2 22.27 9.36 -47.41
C THR A 2 22.92 9.17 -46.04
N ASN A 3 24.09 8.53 -45.98
CA ASN A 3 24.93 8.34 -44.78
C ASN A 3 25.37 9.67 -44.10
N SER A 4 25.02 10.82 -44.69
CA SER A 4 25.21 12.15 -44.11
C SER A 4 24.10 12.56 -43.14
N ASP A 5 22.94 11.89 -43.13
CA ASP A 5 21.88 12.12 -42.14
C ASP A 5 22.21 11.40 -40.83
N LYS A 6 22.88 12.12 -39.94
CA LYS A 6 23.34 11.61 -38.64
C LYS A 6 22.22 11.47 -37.60
N ARG A 7 20.97 11.84 -37.91
CA ARG A 7 19.87 11.82 -36.92
C ARG A 7 19.58 10.42 -36.41
N ALA A 8 19.54 9.42 -37.31
CA ALA A 8 19.32 8.03 -36.92
C ALA A 8 20.47 7.50 -36.04
N ALA A 9 21.72 7.77 -36.41
CA ALA A 9 22.89 7.34 -35.63
C ALA A 9 22.97 8.04 -34.26
N LYS A 10 22.63 9.34 -34.18
CA LYS A 10 22.53 10.07 -32.91
C LYS A 10 21.38 9.55 -32.05
N ALA A 11 20.20 9.34 -32.62
CA ALA A 11 19.06 8.76 -31.91
C ALA A 11 19.39 7.37 -31.35
N PHE A 12 20.04 6.50 -32.14
CA PHE A 12 20.54 5.21 -31.68
C PHE A 12 21.60 5.35 -30.58
N HIS A 13 22.59 6.22 -30.74
CA HIS A 13 23.62 6.45 -29.73
C HIS A 13 23.04 6.95 -28.40
N GLU A 14 22.10 7.91 -28.44
CA GLU A 14 21.39 8.39 -27.26
C GLU A 14 20.52 7.31 -26.63
N ALA A 15 19.76 6.56 -27.44
CA ALA A 15 18.91 5.46 -26.97
C ALA A 15 19.70 4.27 -26.39
N THR A 16 20.98 4.12 -26.73
CA THR A 16 21.87 3.06 -26.25
C THR A 16 22.83 3.50 -25.14
N LYS A 17 22.73 4.75 -24.65
CA LYS A 17 23.42 5.14 -23.42
C LYS A 17 22.94 4.26 -22.28
N LEU A 18 23.89 3.75 -21.50
CA LEU A 18 23.63 2.89 -20.34
C LEU A 18 22.80 3.65 -19.29
N SER A 19 21.49 3.42 -19.28
CA SER A 19 20.63 3.77 -18.16
C SER A 19 19.72 2.57 -17.87
N TYR A 20 19.98 1.85 -16.78
CA TYR A 20 19.11 0.77 -16.30
C TYR A 20 17.68 1.30 -15.98
N ILE A 21 17.62 2.59 -15.62
CA ILE A 21 16.41 3.38 -15.38
C ILE A 21 16.61 4.72 -16.10
N ASN A 22 15.64 5.15 -16.90
CA ASN A 22 15.70 6.45 -17.58
C ASN A 22 15.31 7.58 -16.62
N LEU A 23 16.31 8.25 -16.03
CA LEU A 23 16.10 9.36 -15.10
C LEU A 23 15.44 10.59 -15.74
N LEU A 24 15.53 10.75 -17.07
CA LEU A 24 14.90 11.86 -17.78
C LEU A 24 13.37 11.73 -17.83
N THR A 25 12.85 10.52 -17.67
CA THR A 25 11.40 10.24 -17.66
C THR A 25 10.88 9.92 -16.27
N LYS A 26 11.67 10.21 -15.21
CA LYS A 26 11.23 10.01 -13.84
C LYS A 26 10.04 10.93 -13.56
N PRO A 27 8.87 10.39 -13.22
CA PRO A 27 7.73 11.23 -12.89
C PRO A 27 7.99 11.99 -11.58
N PRO A 28 7.50 13.23 -11.45
CA PRO A 28 7.55 13.94 -10.19
C PRO A 28 6.70 13.23 -9.14
N LEU A 29 7.02 13.50 -7.88
CA LEU A 29 6.33 12.88 -6.74
C LEU A 29 5.01 13.59 -6.40
N TYR A 30 4.72 14.73 -7.02
CA TYR A 30 3.57 15.58 -6.69
C TYR A 30 2.78 15.90 -7.95
N LYS A 31 1.47 15.95 -7.77
CA LYS A 31 0.51 16.47 -8.73
C LYS A 31 0.17 17.92 -8.38
N ALA A 32 -0.04 18.76 -9.38
CA ALA A 32 -0.39 20.17 -9.18
C ALA A 32 -1.64 20.56 -9.97
N TYR A 33 -2.36 21.58 -9.48
CA TYR A 33 -3.51 22.17 -10.16
C TYR A 33 -3.32 23.69 -10.26
N PRO A 34 -2.54 24.17 -11.26
CA PRO A 34 -2.21 25.58 -11.37
C PRO A 34 -3.46 26.46 -11.55
N GLY A 35 -3.55 27.54 -10.77
CA GLY A 35 -4.63 28.52 -10.88
C GLY A 35 -5.94 28.15 -10.17
N LEU A 36 -6.03 26.97 -9.56
CA LEU A 36 -7.16 26.62 -8.69
C LEU A 36 -6.95 27.13 -7.25
N GLU A 37 -8.05 27.31 -6.53
CA GLU A 37 -8.05 27.75 -5.13
C GLU A 37 -7.40 26.71 -4.23
N SER A 38 -6.42 27.13 -3.42
CA SER A 38 -5.73 26.28 -2.44
C SER A 38 -6.04 26.74 -1.02
N ILE A 39 -6.50 25.82 -0.20
CA ILE A 39 -6.89 26.03 1.21
C ILE A 39 -5.81 25.39 2.08
N PRO A 40 -5.00 26.16 2.83
CA PRO A 40 -4.00 25.58 3.72
C PRO A 40 -4.68 24.79 4.84
N LEU A 41 -4.14 23.61 5.16
CA LEU A 41 -4.61 22.83 6.29
C LEU A 41 -3.95 23.31 7.58
N PRO A 42 -4.67 23.30 8.72
CA PRO A 42 -4.05 23.54 10.03
C PRO A 42 -3.00 22.46 10.32
N GLU A 43 -2.02 22.79 11.17
CA GLU A 43 -1.05 21.80 11.63
C GLU A 43 -1.75 20.61 12.28
N ALA A 44 -1.32 19.39 11.94
CA ALA A 44 -1.94 18.18 12.45
C ALA A 44 -1.56 17.96 13.93
N ASP A 45 -2.56 17.97 14.81
CA ASP A 45 -2.37 17.68 16.23
C ASP A 45 -1.73 16.30 16.46
N ALA A 46 -1.07 16.15 17.62
CA ALA A 46 -0.42 14.90 17.98
C ALA A 46 -1.43 13.81 18.34
N LEU A 47 -1.32 12.65 17.67
CA LEU A 47 -2.14 11.47 17.97
C LEU A 47 -1.56 10.68 19.15
N GLY A 48 -2.13 10.90 20.33
CA GLY A 48 -1.68 10.31 21.60
C GLY A 48 -2.09 8.85 21.85
N MET A 49 -3.06 8.31 21.10
CA MET A 49 -3.53 6.92 21.25
C MET A 49 -2.36 5.94 21.04
N PRO A 50 -2.18 4.92 21.91
CA PRO A 50 -1.21 3.86 21.68
C PRO A 50 -1.40 3.19 20.31
N THR A 51 -0.32 2.99 19.55
CA THR A 51 -0.39 2.50 18.17
C THR A 51 -1.08 1.14 18.06
N LEU A 52 -0.80 0.19 18.96
CA LEU A 52 -1.45 -1.13 18.91
C LEU A 52 -2.96 -1.06 19.15
N GLU A 53 -3.40 -0.12 19.99
CA GLU A 53 -4.82 0.17 20.22
C GLU A 53 -5.45 0.81 18.97
N ALA A 54 -4.78 1.80 18.36
CA ALA A 54 -5.25 2.42 17.13
C ALA A 54 -5.40 1.41 15.98
N VAL A 55 -4.47 0.47 15.85
CA VAL A 55 -4.49 -0.55 14.79
C VAL A 55 -5.52 -1.65 15.10
N SER A 56 -5.50 -2.23 16.30
CA SER A 56 -6.20 -3.50 16.57
C SER A 56 -7.26 -3.42 17.66
N GLY A 57 -7.32 -2.32 18.40
CA GLY A 57 -8.34 -2.10 19.43
C GLY A 57 -9.75 -1.99 18.84
N PRO A 58 -10.78 -2.16 19.67
CA PRO A 58 -12.16 -1.99 19.24
C PRO A 58 -12.39 -0.57 18.72
N PRO A 59 -13.37 -0.35 17.83
CA PRO A 59 -13.75 1.00 17.46
C PRO A 59 -14.16 1.77 18.72
N ALA A 60 -13.56 2.94 18.94
CA ALA A 60 -13.97 3.88 19.97
C ALA A 60 -14.81 4.97 19.30
N PRO A 61 -16.13 4.79 19.15
CA PRO A 61 -16.97 5.81 18.54
C PRO A 61 -16.99 7.05 19.43
N THR A 62 -16.51 8.18 18.92
CA THR A 62 -16.81 9.48 19.50
C THR A 62 -17.87 10.15 18.62
N ALA A 63 -18.85 10.82 19.24
CA ALA A 63 -19.83 11.63 18.50
C ALA A 63 -19.27 13.02 18.15
N ALA A 64 -17.94 13.19 18.15
CA ALA A 64 -17.33 14.47 17.85
C ALA A 64 -17.55 14.80 16.36
N PRO A 65 -17.97 16.04 16.03
CA PRO A 65 -18.16 16.44 14.64
C PRO A 65 -16.83 16.38 13.87
N LEU A 66 -16.92 16.05 12.58
CA LEU A 66 -15.77 16.08 11.68
C LEU A 66 -15.54 17.53 11.22
N ASP A 67 -14.35 18.06 11.49
CA ASP A 67 -13.94 19.43 11.13
C ASP A 67 -12.66 19.44 10.26
N LEU A 68 -12.23 20.62 9.83
CA LEU A 68 -11.01 20.79 9.04
C LEU A 68 -9.74 20.32 9.77
N ALA A 69 -9.69 20.40 11.10
CA ALA A 69 -8.53 19.96 11.88
C ALA A 69 -8.41 18.43 11.91
N VAL A 70 -9.52 17.72 12.04
CA VAL A 70 -9.56 16.26 11.93
C VAL A 70 -9.25 15.81 10.50
N ILE A 71 -9.77 16.48 9.47
CA ILE A 71 -9.40 16.22 8.07
C ILE A 71 -7.89 16.41 7.86
N SER A 72 -7.30 17.47 8.44
CA SER A 72 -5.86 17.70 8.38
C SER A 72 -5.07 16.52 8.97
N GLN A 73 -5.45 16.05 10.17
CA GLN A 73 -4.82 14.89 10.81
C GLN A 73 -4.93 13.63 9.95
N LEU A 74 -6.13 13.33 9.43
CA LEU A 74 -6.37 12.17 8.55
C LEU A 74 -5.47 12.18 7.32
N LEU A 75 -5.34 13.32 6.64
CA LEU A 75 -4.51 13.45 5.43
C LEU A 75 -3.01 13.46 5.76
N HIS A 76 -2.60 14.17 6.82
CA HIS A 76 -1.21 14.27 7.23
C HIS A 76 -0.63 12.92 7.63
N TYR A 77 -1.30 12.20 8.53
CA TYR A 77 -0.79 10.92 9.05
C TYR A 77 -1.00 9.75 8.09
N SER A 78 -1.85 9.88 7.06
CA SER A 78 -1.99 8.84 6.01
C SER A 78 -1.00 9.01 4.86
N ALA A 79 -0.90 10.20 4.26
CA ALA A 79 -0.11 10.44 3.05
C ALA A 79 0.77 11.70 3.10
N GLY A 80 0.73 12.46 4.21
CA GLY A 80 1.48 13.70 4.37
C GLY A 80 2.99 13.52 4.39
N LEU A 81 3.71 14.61 4.12
CA LEU A 81 5.16 14.68 4.22
C LEU A 81 5.59 14.78 5.70
N ILE A 82 6.34 13.79 6.19
CA ILE A 82 6.76 13.71 7.61
C ILE A 82 8.25 14.03 7.81
N ARG A 83 9.08 13.90 6.76
CA ARG A 83 10.52 14.17 6.87
C ARG A 83 11.12 14.56 5.52
N LYS A 84 12.02 15.55 5.54
CA LYS A 84 12.95 15.85 4.44
C LYS A 84 14.37 15.52 4.90
N SER A 85 15.19 14.95 4.01
CA SER A 85 16.62 14.73 4.28
C SER A 85 17.45 15.04 3.05
N VAL A 86 18.63 15.63 3.23
CA VAL A 86 19.58 15.82 2.13
C VAL A 86 20.55 14.62 2.10
N SER A 87 20.55 13.89 0.99
CA SER A 87 21.52 12.85 0.69
C SER A 87 22.61 13.41 -0.22
N ALA A 88 23.88 13.13 0.11
CA ALA A 88 25.01 13.52 -0.73
C ALA A 88 24.93 12.93 -2.16
N SER A 89 24.28 11.77 -2.34
CA SER A 89 24.16 11.10 -3.62
C SER A 89 22.84 11.33 -4.36
N ALA A 90 21.80 11.78 -3.65
CA ALA A 90 20.44 11.85 -4.19
C ALA A 90 19.76 13.23 -4.03
N GLY A 91 20.44 14.20 -3.42
CA GLY A 91 19.85 15.51 -3.13
C GLY A 91 18.80 15.44 -2.03
N GLU A 92 17.81 16.34 -2.08
CA GLU A 92 16.68 16.33 -1.14
C GLU A 92 15.79 15.09 -1.37
N VAL A 93 15.52 14.36 -0.30
CA VAL A 93 14.67 13.16 -0.28
C VAL A 93 13.50 13.43 0.64
N HIS A 94 12.30 13.21 0.11
CA HIS A 94 11.04 13.39 0.81
C HIS A 94 10.51 12.05 1.31
N TYR A 95 10.13 11.98 2.59
CA TYR A 95 9.51 10.80 3.19
C TYR A 95 8.09 11.13 3.63
N ARG A 96 7.14 10.36 3.13
CA ARG A 96 5.73 10.45 3.52
C ARG A 96 5.39 9.50 4.67
N ALA A 97 4.24 9.76 5.29
CA ALA A 97 3.69 8.98 6.38
C ALA A 97 3.55 7.49 6.02
N ALA A 98 3.03 7.19 4.83
CA ALA A 98 2.98 5.84 4.27
C ALA A 98 4.32 5.36 3.69
N ALA A 99 4.60 4.06 3.83
CA ALA A 99 5.71 3.41 3.15
C ALA A 99 5.36 3.21 1.67
N SER A 100 6.32 3.45 0.76
CA SER A 100 6.12 3.30 -0.68
C SER A 100 7.27 2.56 -1.33
N ALA A 101 6.97 1.63 -2.24
CA ALA A 101 7.95 0.89 -3.01
C ALA A 101 8.87 1.87 -3.76
N GLY A 102 10.15 1.91 -3.36
CA GLY A 102 11.13 2.79 -3.97
C GLY A 102 10.94 4.28 -3.68
N ALA A 103 10.06 4.65 -2.74
CA ALA A 103 9.68 6.02 -2.43
C ALA A 103 9.18 6.80 -3.67
N LEU A 104 8.31 6.15 -4.46
CA LEU A 104 7.76 6.69 -5.70
C LEU A 104 6.38 7.34 -5.50
N TYR A 105 5.70 7.02 -4.41
CA TYR A 105 4.45 7.62 -3.95
C TYR A 105 3.39 7.73 -5.07
N PRO A 106 2.92 6.59 -5.61
CA PRO A 106 1.93 6.59 -6.68
C PRO A 106 0.55 7.05 -6.22
N ILE A 107 0.30 7.14 -4.91
CA ILE A 107 -1.03 7.42 -4.35
C ILE A 107 -1.25 8.91 -4.16
N GLU A 108 -2.38 9.38 -4.69
CA GLU A 108 -2.95 10.71 -4.44
C GLU A 108 -4.23 10.55 -3.61
N LEU A 109 -4.51 11.52 -2.74
CA LEU A 109 -5.72 11.56 -1.92
C LEU A 109 -6.62 12.71 -2.35
N TYR A 110 -7.90 12.41 -2.46
CA TYR A 110 -8.96 13.37 -2.73
C TYR A 110 -9.98 13.33 -1.60
N LEU A 111 -10.67 14.44 -1.37
CA LEU A 111 -11.73 14.57 -0.37
C LEU A 111 -13.00 15.01 -1.08
N VAL A 112 -14.09 14.26 -0.89
CA VAL A 112 -15.45 14.67 -1.20
C VAL A 112 -16.17 14.86 0.12
N CYS A 113 -16.65 16.06 0.42
CA CYS A 113 -17.32 16.34 1.69
C CYS A 113 -18.56 17.22 1.53
N GLY A 114 -19.46 17.11 2.50
CA GLY A 114 -20.51 18.09 2.73
C GLY A 114 -19.95 19.33 3.44
N GLU A 115 -20.82 20.06 4.13
CA GLU A 115 -20.41 21.18 4.99
C GLU A 115 -19.71 20.64 6.24
N LEU A 116 -18.45 21.01 6.42
CA LEU A 116 -17.66 20.74 7.62
C LEU A 116 -17.26 22.06 8.26
N GLU A 117 -17.02 22.07 9.58
CA GLU A 117 -16.50 23.27 10.23
C GLU A 117 -15.13 23.65 9.63
N GLY A 118 -15.08 24.82 9.00
CA GLY A 118 -13.89 25.33 8.30
C GLY A 118 -13.73 24.88 6.85
N LEU A 119 -14.65 24.09 6.28
CA LEU A 119 -14.57 23.64 4.90
C LEU A 119 -15.95 23.48 4.24
N ALA A 120 -16.18 24.24 3.17
CA ALA A 120 -17.41 24.18 2.39
C ALA A 120 -17.53 22.85 1.60
N PRO A 121 -18.74 22.43 1.21
CA PRO A 121 -18.96 21.26 0.36
C PRO A 121 -18.18 21.35 -0.95
N GLY A 122 -17.53 20.26 -1.32
CA GLY A 122 -16.76 20.22 -2.55
C GLY A 122 -16.00 18.93 -2.78
N VAL A 123 -15.27 18.95 -3.90
CA VAL A 123 -14.25 17.95 -4.24
C VAL A 123 -12.89 18.62 -4.17
N TYR A 124 -11.97 18.03 -3.42
CA TYR A 124 -10.65 18.59 -3.15
C TYR A 124 -9.54 17.57 -3.44
N HIS A 125 -8.39 18.03 -3.91
CA HIS A 125 -7.14 17.27 -3.98
C HIS A 125 -6.24 17.65 -2.80
N TYR A 126 -5.64 16.68 -2.11
CA TYR A 126 -4.67 16.94 -1.06
C TYR A 126 -3.26 17.11 -1.65
N SER A 127 -2.64 18.28 -1.45
CA SER A 127 -1.22 18.52 -1.75
C SER A 127 -0.35 18.16 -0.54
N PRO A 128 0.41 17.05 -0.56
CA PRO A 128 1.27 16.69 0.57
C PRO A 128 2.53 17.57 0.66
N ALA A 129 2.89 18.27 -0.42
CA ALA A 129 4.04 19.17 -0.45
C ALA A 129 3.76 20.45 0.33
N ASP A 130 2.56 21.00 0.16
CA ASP A 130 2.14 22.28 0.71
C ASP A 130 1.25 22.13 1.94
N HIS A 131 0.83 20.90 2.26
CA HIS A 131 -0.14 20.58 3.29
C HIS A 131 -1.42 21.42 3.13
N SER A 132 -2.06 21.27 1.97
CA SER A 132 -3.25 22.04 1.59
C SER A 132 -4.25 21.20 0.82
N LEU A 133 -5.48 21.71 0.70
CA LEU A 133 -6.53 21.18 -0.17
C LEU A 133 -6.72 22.11 -1.36
N THR A 134 -6.54 21.60 -2.58
CA THR A 134 -6.91 22.32 -3.80
C THR A 134 -8.35 22.02 -4.17
N LYS A 135 -9.20 23.05 -4.26
CA LYS A 135 -10.61 22.91 -4.59
C LYS A 135 -10.78 22.65 -6.09
N LEU A 136 -11.31 21.48 -6.42
CA LEU A 136 -11.57 21.03 -7.79
C LEU A 136 -13.01 21.34 -8.21
N ARG A 137 -13.96 21.19 -7.27
CA ARG A 137 -15.38 21.46 -7.49
C ARG A 137 -16.00 22.08 -6.24
N SER A 138 -16.92 23.02 -6.44
CA SER A 138 -17.81 23.54 -5.39
C SER A 138 -19.18 22.85 -5.51
N GLY A 139 -19.76 22.41 -4.40
CA GLY A 139 -21.05 21.70 -4.39
C GLY A 139 -20.97 20.37 -3.63
N ASP A 140 -22.11 19.78 -3.32
CA ASP A 140 -22.20 18.54 -2.53
C ASP A 140 -22.28 17.31 -3.45
N PHE A 141 -21.12 16.74 -3.77
CA PHE A 141 -21.00 15.57 -4.65
C PHE A 141 -21.15 14.23 -3.92
N ARG A 142 -21.57 14.22 -2.64
CA ARG A 142 -21.74 12.97 -1.88
C ARG A 142 -22.82 12.07 -2.49
N GLY A 143 -23.87 12.64 -3.07
CA GLY A 143 -24.90 11.89 -3.81
C GLY A 143 -24.33 11.17 -5.03
N ASN A 144 -23.47 11.84 -5.81
CA ASN A 144 -22.79 11.22 -6.95
C ASN A 144 -21.85 10.08 -6.52
N ILE A 145 -21.18 10.22 -5.37
CA ILE A 145 -20.35 9.15 -4.80
C ILE A 145 -21.20 7.97 -4.34
N ALA A 146 -22.33 8.22 -3.68
CA ALA A 146 -23.28 7.20 -3.27
C ALA A 146 -23.82 6.39 -4.46
N GLU A 147 -24.21 7.07 -5.53
CA GLU A 147 -24.66 6.45 -6.78
C GLU A 147 -23.55 5.58 -7.40
N ALA A 148 -22.34 6.14 -7.53
CA ALA A 148 -21.22 5.41 -8.12
C ALA A 148 -20.80 4.19 -7.29
N ALA A 149 -20.97 4.24 -5.98
CA ALA A 149 -20.68 3.13 -5.08
C ALA A 149 -21.87 2.19 -4.87
N ALA A 150 -23.06 2.45 -5.44
CA ALA A 150 -24.30 1.74 -5.09
C ALA A 150 -24.48 1.62 -3.56
N ASP A 151 -24.30 2.75 -2.85
CA ASP A 151 -24.31 2.80 -1.39
C ASP A 151 -24.83 4.14 -0.88
N GLU A 152 -26.13 4.19 -0.58
CA GLU A 152 -26.83 5.39 -0.12
C GLU A 152 -26.25 5.97 1.17
N THR A 153 -25.56 5.17 1.99
CA THR A 153 -24.99 5.66 3.25
C THR A 153 -23.89 6.72 3.03
N LEU A 154 -23.26 6.71 1.85
CA LEU A 154 -22.24 7.70 1.47
C LEU A 154 -22.82 9.09 1.22
N ALA A 155 -24.10 9.20 0.84
CA ALA A 155 -24.79 10.48 0.67
C ALA A 155 -24.91 11.24 2.01
N SER A 156 -25.02 10.48 3.10
CA SER A 156 -25.12 10.99 4.47
C SER A 156 -23.79 11.04 5.23
N ALA A 157 -22.72 10.42 4.72
CA ALA A 157 -21.41 10.47 5.34
C ALA A 157 -20.87 11.92 5.30
N PRO A 158 -20.28 12.46 6.38
CA PRO A 158 -19.72 13.81 6.37
C PRO A 158 -18.64 14.01 5.29
N ALA A 159 -17.79 12.99 5.10
CA ALA A 159 -16.71 13.02 4.14
C ALA A 159 -16.40 11.62 3.59
N THR A 160 -15.89 11.58 2.35
CA THR A 160 -15.28 10.41 1.74
C THR A 160 -13.89 10.79 1.23
N ILE A 161 -12.86 10.10 1.73
CA ILE A 161 -11.49 10.22 1.21
C ILE A 161 -11.32 9.18 0.11
N ILE A 162 -10.85 9.59 -1.07
CA ILE A 162 -10.70 8.73 -2.24
C ILE A 162 -9.22 8.65 -2.60
N SER A 163 -8.69 7.43 -2.63
CA SER A 163 -7.34 7.18 -3.11
C SER A 163 -7.35 6.93 -4.61
N THR A 164 -6.47 7.58 -5.35
CA THR A 164 -6.16 7.21 -6.75
C THR A 164 -4.72 6.70 -6.84
N SER A 165 -4.38 6.08 -7.96
CA SER A 165 -2.99 5.76 -8.28
C SER A 165 -2.58 6.34 -9.62
N VAL A 166 -1.51 7.15 -9.61
CA VAL A 166 -0.77 7.57 -10.81
C VAL A 166 0.15 6.41 -11.22
N PHE A 167 -0.31 5.54 -12.13
CA PHE A 167 0.31 4.25 -12.40
C PHE A 167 1.78 4.38 -12.88
N TRP A 168 2.06 5.41 -13.68
CA TRP A 168 3.40 5.65 -14.19
C TRP A 168 4.45 5.88 -13.10
N ARG A 169 4.07 6.43 -11.92
CA ARG A 169 5.02 6.62 -10.81
C ARG A 169 5.68 5.33 -10.37
N SER A 170 4.91 4.26 -10.24
CA SER A 170 5.43 2.93 -9.91
C SER A 170 6.03 2.24 -11.14
N ALA A 171 5.32 2.29 -12.28
CA ALA A 171 5.69 1.56 -13.49
C ALA A 171 7.00 2.08 -14.13
N TRP A 172 7.36 3.34 -13.91
CA TRP A 172 8.64 3.92 -14.34
C TRP A 172 9.85 3.10 -13.85
N LYS A 173 9.81 2.61 -12.61
CA LYS A 173 10.88 1.79 -12.02
C LYS A 173 10.61 0.30 -12.12
N TYR A 174 9.36 -0.12 -11.95
CA TYR A 174 8.99 -1.52 -11.73
C TYR A 174 8.25 -2.16 -12.91
N ARG A 175 8.07 -1.41 -14.00
CA ARG A 175 7.39 -1.86 -15.22
C ARG A 175 6.00 -2.39 -14.90
N THR A 176 5.54 -3.45 -15.57
CA THR A 176 4.27 -4.15 -15.33
C THR A 176 4.06 -4.55 -13.86
N ARG A 177 5.13 -4.87 -13.10
CA ARG A 177 5.00 -5.21 -11.66
C ARG A 177 4.61 -3.99 -10.80
N GLY A 178 4.83 -2.78 -11.32
CA GLY A 178 4.44 -1.53 -10.67
C GLY A 178 2.96 -1.45 -10.34
N TYR A 179 2.09 -2.12 -11.11
CA TYR A 179 0.66 -2.16 -10.83
C TYR A 179 0.35 -2.78 -9.45
N ARG A 180 1.03 -3.89 -9.09
CA ARG A 180 0.91 -4.50 -7.75
C ARG A 180 1.31 -3.52 -6.65
N TYR A 181 2.39 -2.78 -6.90
CA TYR A 181 2.98 -1.89 -5.90
C TYR A 181 2.09 -0.68 -5.63
N CYS A 182 1.28 -0.26 -6.60
CA CYS A 182 0.24 0.73 -6.35
C CYS A 182 -0.73 0.28 -5.25
N PHE A 183 -1.17 -0.99 -5.25
CA PHE A 183 -2.07 -1.49 -4.21
C PHE A 183 -1.37 -1.75 -2.89
N TRP A 184 -0.10 -2.14 -2.89
CA TRP A 184 0.70 -2.22 -1.66
C TRP A 184 0.86 -0.86 -1.00
N ASP A 185 1.24 0.14 -1.80
CA ASP A 185 1.43 1.52 -1.35
C ASP A 185 0.10 2.13 -0.90
N ASN A 186 -1.02 1.85 -1.58
CA ASN A 186 -2.33 2.28 -1.10
C ASN A 186 -2.72 1.57 0.20
N GLY A 187 -2.38 0.29 0.34
CA GLY A 187 -2.62 -0.45 1.58
C GLY A 187 -1.88 0.16 2.78
N THR A 188 -0.66 0.64 2.61
CA THR A 188 0.05 1.34 3.70
C THR A 188 -0.55 2.71 4.02
N VAL A 189 -1.05 3.44 3.01
CA VAL A 189 -1.83 4.68 3.22
C VAL A 189 -3.11 4.38 4.00
N LEU A 190 -3.85 3.34 3.61
CA LEU A 190 -5.09 2.92 4.28
C LEU A 190 -4.84 2.45 5.71
N ALA A 191 -3.77 1.68 5.97
CA ALA A 191 -3.42 1.25 7.31
C ALA A 191 -3.25 2.47 8.25
N ASN A 192 -2.50 3.47 7.81
CA ASN A 192 -2.35 4.72 8.55
C ASN A 192 -3.68 5.47 8.68
N LEU A 193 -4.45 5.62 7.59
CA LEU A 193 -5.71 6.35 7.59
C LEU A 193 -6.73 5.75 8.56
N LEU A 194 -6.90 4.42 8.56
CA LEU A 194 -7.81 3.70 9.45
C LEU A 194 -7.38 3.81 10.91
N ALA A 195 -6.07 3.69 11.20
CA ALA A 195 -5.55 3.88 12.55
C ALA A 195 -5.72 5.33 13.02
N THR A 196 -5.47 6.32 12.16
CA THR A 196 -5.69 7.73 12.47
C THR A 196 -7.16 8.03 12.71
N ALA A 197 -8.07 7.53 11.86
CA ALA A 197 -9.52 7.68 12.03
C ALA A 197 -9.97 7.15 13.40
N LYS A 198 -9.48 5.97 13.80
CA LYS A 198 -9.76 5.43 15.14
C LYS A 198 -9.19 6.33 16.25
N ALA A 199 -7.97 6.82 16.11
CA ALA A 199 -7.33 7.69 17.10
C ALA A 199 -8.05 9.03 17.29
N VAL A 200 -8.69 9.56 16.25
CA VAL A 200 -9.54 10.76 16.32
C VAL A 200 -11.01 10.45 16.61
N GLY A 201 -11.36 9.17 16.83
CA GLY A 201 -12.70 8.71 17.18
C GLY A 201 -13.73 8.68 16.05
N GLN A 202 -13.27 8.75 14.80
CA GLN A 202 -14.14 8.73 13.62
C GLN A 202 -14.26 7.29 13.06
N PRO A 203 -15.48 6.77 12.85
CA PRO A 203 -15.64 5.51 12.11
C PRO A 203 -15.15 5.69 10.67
N ALA A 204 -14.50 4.66 10.15
CA ALA A 204 -14.02 4.61 8.78
C ALA A 204 -14.38 3.27 8.13
N ARG A 205 -14.87 3.30 6.90
CA ARG A 205 -15.18 2.10 6.10
C ARG A 205 -14.57 2.22 4.72
N VAL A 206 -13.86 1.19 4.29
CA VAL A 206 -13.26 1.10 2.96
C VAL A 206 -14.30 0.58 1.97
N ILE A 207 -14.43 1.24 0.84
CA ILE A 207 -15.28 0.85 -0.28
C ILE A 207 -14.37 0.62 -1.48
N ALA A 208 -14.28 -0.62 -1.93
CA ALA A 208 -13.57 -1.01 -3.14
C ALA A 208 -14.53 -1.29 -4.29
N GLY A 209 -15.83 -1.49 -4.04
CA GLY A 209 -16.87 -1.64 -5.06
C GLY A 209 -17.43 -0.28 -5.47
N PHE A 210 -17.12 0.18 -6.67
CA PHE A 210 -17.63 1.42 -7.25
C PHE A 210 -17.46 1.43 -8.77
N VAL A 211 -18.31 2.17 -9.46
CA VAL A 211 -18.23 2.41 -10.91
C VAL A 211 -17.03 3.30 -11.20
N ASP A 212 -15.92 2.72 -11.68
CA ASP A 212 -14.62 3.38 -11.80
C ASP A 212 -14.71 4.70 -12.59
N LEU A 213 -15.38 4.67 -13.74
CA LEU A 213 -15.49 5.85 -14.60
C LEU A 213 -16.27 6.99 -13.92
N GLN A 214 -17.31 6.69 -13.15
CA GLN A 214 -18.09 7.72 -12.48
C GLN A 214 -17.28 8.41 -11.39
N VAL A 215 -16.56 7.64 -10.56
CA VAL A 215 -15.67 8.22 -9.53
C VAL A 215 -14.55 9.03 -10.18
N ASN A 216 -13.93 8.51 -11.23
CA ASN A 216 -12.86 9.22 -11.95
C ASN A 216 -13.36 10.55 -12.55
N LEU A 217 -14.60 10.60 -13.07
CA LEU A 217 -15.22 11.84 -13.57
C LEU A 217 -15.53 12.85 -12.45
N ILE A 218 -15.95 12.38 -11.27
CA ILE A 218 -16.13 13.25 -10.09
C ILE A 218 -14.80 13.90 -9.70
N LEU A 219 -13.70 13.14 -9.72
CA LEU A 219 -12.37 13.66 -9.41
C LEU A 219 -11.72 14.45 -10.56
N GLY A 220 -12.19 14.25 -11.79
CA GLY A 220 -11.64 14.86 -13.00
C GLY A 220 -10.36 14.20 -13.54
N VAL A 221 -10.05 12.96 -13.15
CA VAL A 221 -8.78 12.30 -13.53
C VAL A 221 -8.87 11.56 -14.87
N ASP A 222 -7.77 11.53 -15.66
CA ASP A 222 -7.67 10.66 -16.85
C ASP A 222 -7.40 9.21 -16.38
N SER A 223 -8.42 8.36 -16.50
CA SER A 223 -8.41 6.98 -16.00
C SER A 223 -7.31 6.09 -16.60
N ARG A 224 -6.63 6.52 -17.67
CA ARG A 224 -5.49 5.79 -18.23
C ARG A 224 -4.19 6.07 -17.49
N GLU A 225 -4.02 7.29 -16.98
CA GLU A 225 -2.80 7.72 -16.28
C GLU A 225 -2.97 7.64 -14.75
N GLU A 226 -4.16 7.98 -14.27
CA GLU A 226 -4.54 8.01 -12.87
C GLU A 226 -5.98 7.53 -12.67
N ALA A 227 -6.19 6.55 -11.79
CA ALA A 227 -7.52 6.03 -11.51
C ALA A 227 -7.76 5.77 -10.03
N SER A 228 -9.01 5.90 -9.60
CA SER A 228 -9.46 5.56 -8.26
C SER A 228 -9.18 4.09 -7.91
N THR A 229 -8.74 3.87 -6.68
CA THR A 229 -8.36 2.56 -6.16
C THR A 229 -9.26 2.11 -5.02
N CYS A 230 -9.69 3.03 -4.16
CA CYS A 230 -10.69 2.81 -3.12
C CYS A 230 -11.26 4.14 -2.62
N LEU A 231 -12.42 4.08 -1.96
CA LEU A 231 -13.00 5.15 -1.18
C LEU A 231 -12.96 4.78 0.31
N VAL A 232 -12.92 5.78 1.17
CA VAL A 232 -12.99 5.62 2.62
C VAL A 232 -14.02 6.60 3.15
N ALA A 233 -15.19 6.08 3.52
CA ALA A 233 -16.22 6.87 4.18
C ALA A 233 -15.77 7.17 5.61
N ILE A 234 -15.85 8.45 6.03
CA ILE A 234 -15.43 8.92 7.34
C ILE A 234 -16.62 9.54 8.07
N GLY A 235 -16.79 9.16 9.34
CA GLY A 235 -17.84 9.70 10.21
C GLY A 235 -19.15 8.93 10.12
N PHE A 236 -20.08 9.25 11.02
CA PHE A 236 -21.40 8.61 11.03
C PHE A 236 -22.29 9.20 9.94
N ALA A 237 -22.96 8.32 9.20
CA ALA A 237 -24.11 8.71 8.40
C ALA A 237 -25.16 9.34 9.33
N ALA A 238 -25.42 10.65 9.16
CA ALA A 238 -26.61 11.25 9.74
C ALA A 238 -27.86 10.67 9.03
N GLY A 239 -29.01 10.58 9.71
CA GLY A 239 -30.26 10.15 9.06
C GLY A 239 -30.52 10.92 7.76
N SER A 240 -31.29 10.31 6.84
CA SER A 240 -31.32 10.63 5.41
C SER A 240 -31.40 12.12 5.04
N PRO A 241 -30.38 12.68 4.37
CA PRO A 241 -30.57 13.61 3.28
C PRO A 241 -30.63 12.85 1.95
N GLU A 242 -31.62 13.13 1.10
CA GLU A 242 -31.49 12.88 -0.34
C GLU A 242 -30.38 13.81 -0.86
N ALA A 243 -29.13 13.35 -0.92
CA ALA A 243 -28.09 14.12 -1.58
C ALA A 243 -28.40 14.10 -3.08
N ALA A 244 -28.79 15.27 -3.61
CA ALA A 244 -29.11 15.42 -5.02
C ALA A 244 -27.92 15.05 -5.90
N LEU A 245 -28.18 14.48 -7.07
CA LEU A 245 -27.15 14.27 -8.08
C LEU A 245 -26.84 15.61 -8.74
N ASP A 246 -25.59 16.05 -8.63
CA ASP A 246 -25.10 17.23 -9.32
C ASP A 246 -24.57 16.89 -10.71
N SER A 247 -24.72 17.81 -11.66
CA SER A 247 -24.19 17.66 -13.01
C SER A 247 -22.65 17.72 -13.00
N LEU A 248 -22.00 16.72 -13.60
CA LEU A 248 -20.54 16.66 -13.69
C LEU A 248 -20.03 17.45 -14.90
N GLY A 249 -19.69 18.73 -14.68
CA GLY A 249 -18.90 19.50 -15.66
C GLY A 249 -17.48 18.92 -15.82
N LEU A 250 -16.89 19.03 -17.01
CA LEU A 250 -15.48 18.69 -17.22
C LEU A 250 -14.58 19.66 -16.43
N ILE A 251 -13.57 19.11 -15.76
CA ILE A 251 -12.53 19.88 -15.04
C ILE A 251 -11.15 19.39 -15.48
N ASP A 252 -10.12 20.17 -15.20
CA ASP A 252 -8.72 19.80 -15.49
C ASP A 252 -8.32 18.55 -14.68
N SER A 253 -7.58 17.64 -15.32
CA SER A 253 -7.04 16.44 -14.66
C SER A 253 -5.82 16.72 -13.80
N GLY A 254 -5.35 17.95 -13.75
CA GLY A 254 -4.14 18.37 -13.05
C GLY A 254 -2.86 18.02 -13.81
N ASP A 255 -1.78 18.70 -13.45
CA ASP A 255 -0.45 18.48 -13.99
C ASP A 255 0.25 17.36 -13.21
N LEU A 256 0.40 16.21 -13.85
CA LEU A 256 1.19 15.07 -13.36
C LEU A 256 2.69 15.26 -13.59
N GLY A 257 3.09 16.30 -14.34
CA GLY A 257 4.47 16.67 -14.67
C GLY A 257 5.22 15.66 -15.54
N PHE A 258 4.48 14.85 -16.30
CA PHE A 258 5.02 14.00 -17.36
C PHE A 258 4.01 13.88 -18.52
N SER A 259 4.50 13.57 -19.71
CA SER A 259 3.66 13.45 -20.93
C SER A 259 4.00 12.25 -21.82
N ASN A 260 5.01 11.46 -21.46
CA ASN A 260 5.50 10.32 -22.25
C ASN A 260 5.68 9.08 -21.37
N ALA A 261 4.61 8.67 -20.67
CA ALA A 261 4.61 7.40 -19.95
C ALA A 261 4.77 6.23 -20.94
N ILE A 262 5.51 5.19 -20.52
CA ILE A 262 5.62 3.96 -21.32
C ILE A 262 4.43 3.07 -20.94
N PRO A 263 3.59 2.65 -21.91
CA PRO A 263 2.46 1.77 -21.64
C PRO A 263 2.92 0.36 -21.29
N TYR A 264 2.15 -0.33 -20.47
CA TYR A 264 2.35 -1.73 -20.11
C TYR A 264 1.02 -2.48 -20.36
N PRO A 265 0.83 -3.04 -21.57
CA PRO A 265 -0.47 -3.56 -22.00
C PRO A 265 -1.10 -4.57 -21.04
N GLU A 266 -0.31 -5.38 -20.34
CA GLU A 266 -0.85 -6.37 -19.38
C GLU A 266 -1.44 -5.68 -18.14
N SER A 267 -0.81 -4.60 -17.67
CA SER A 267 -1.35 -3.78 -16.57
C SER A 267 -2.56 -2.98 -17.02
N ASP A 268 -2.53 -2.42 -18.24
CA ASP A 268 -3.62 -1.64 -18.81
C ASP A 268 -4.86 -2.51 -19.03
N GLN A 269 -4.67 -3.73 -19.54
CA GLN A 269 -5.73 -4.71 -19.74
C GLN A 269 -6.35 -5.14 -18.41
N LEU A 270 -5.55 -5.56 -17.42
CA LEU A 270 -6.07 -5.90 -16.10
C LEU A 270 -6.79 -4.72 -15.45
N HIS A 271 -6.30 -3.49 -15.64
CA HIS A 271 -6.97 -2.31 -15.13
C HIS A 271 -8.35 -2.11 -15.79
N ALA A 272 -8.46 -2.25 -17.11
CA ALA A 272 -9.73 -2.16 -17.80
C ALA A 272 -10.71 -3.29 -17.39
N GLU A 273 -10.23 -4.54 -17.32
CA GLU A 273 -11.09 -5.71 -17.04
C GLU A 273 -11.47 -5.88 -15.57
N ALA A 274 -10.83 -5.16 -14.66
CA ALA A 274 -11.19 -5.12 -13.24
C ALA A 274 -12.08 -3.90 -12.87
N ALA A 275 -12.42 -3.06 -13.84
CA ALA A 275 -13.33 -1.93 -13.65
C ALA A 275 -14.79 -2.43 -13.57
N LEU A 276 -15.56 -1.84 -12.65
CA LEU A 276 -17.01 -2.05 -12.57
C LEU A 276 -17.69 -0.91 -13.33
N THR A 277 -18.76 -1.20 -14.05
CA THR A 277 -19.33 -0.31 -15.07
C THR A 277 -20.74 0.17 -14.76
N SER A 278 -21.42 -0.43 -13.79
CA SER A 278 -22.77 -0.04 -13.36
C SER A 278 -22.99 -0.25 -11.87
N ALA A 279 -23.96 0.46 -11.29
CA ALA A 279 -24.35 0.30 -9.89
C ALA A 279 -24.83 -1.12 -9.58
N GLN A 280 -25.53 -1.78 -10.53
CA GLN A 280 -25.93 -3.19 -10.37
C GLN A 280 -24.72 -4.11 -10.27
N GLU A 281 -23.71 -3.92 -11.12
CA GLU A 281 -22.48 -4.71 -11.07
C GLU A 281 -21.73 -4.51 -9.76
N VAL A 282 -21.74 -3.29 -9.21
CA VAL A 282 -21.19 -3.01 -7.87
C VAL A 282 -21.96 -3.74 -6.78
N ALA A 283 -23.29 -3.72 -6.83
CA ALA A 283 -24.14 -4.41 -5.86
C ALA A 283 -23.93 -5.93 -5.91
N ASP A 284 -23.80 -6.51 -7.11
CA ASP A 284 -23.56 -7.94 -7.31
C ASP A 284 -22.15 -8.37 -6.90
N TRP A 285 -21.16 -7.46 -7.06
CA TRP A 285 -19.77 -7.70 -6.68
C TRP A 285 -19.52 -7.64 -5.17
N ARG A 286 -20.31 -6.83 -4.45
CA ARG A 286 -20.09 -6.54 -3.03
C ARG A 286 -20.28 -7.79 -2.16
N ILE A 287 -19.36 -7.98 -1.21
CA ILE A 287 -19.46 -9.00 -0.18
C ILE A 287 -19.38 -8.32 1.18
N ASP A 288 -20.48 -8.34 1.92
CA ASP A 288 -20.49 -7.89 3.32
C ASP A 288 -19.89 -8.99 4.19
N ALA A 289 -18.93 -8.62 5.04
CA ALA A 289 -18.41 -9.50 6.08
C ALA A 289 -18.48 -8.83 7.45
N PRO A 290 -18.72 -9.64 8.51
CA PRO A 290 -18.65 -9.13 9.86
C PRO A 290 -17.21 -8.66 10.15
N VAL A 291 -17.08 -7.45 10.72
CA VAL A 291 -15.81 -6.97 11.26
C VAL A 291 -15.42 -7.89 12.42
N ARG A 292 -14.30 -8.60 12.28
CA ARG A 292 -13.72 -9.41 13.37
C ARG A 292 -12.72 -8.57 14.15
N GLU A 293 -12.95 -8.47 15.45
CA GLU A 293 -12.01 -7.86 16.39
C GLU A 293 -10.77 -8.74 16.54
N ALA A 294 -9.61 -8.12 16.70
CA ALA A 294 -8.38 -8.83 17.05
C ALA A 294 -8.26 -8.91 18.57
N ASN A 295 -7.91 -10.08 19.09
CA ASN A 295 -7.52 -10.22 20.50
C ASN A 295 -6.11 -9.68 20.67
N LEU A 296 -5.99 -8.44 21.16
CA LEU A 296 -4.71 -7.86 21.55
C LEU A 296 -4.14 -8.59 22.78
N PRO A 297 -2.85 -8.95 22.79
CA PRO A 297 -2.19 -9.38 24.03
C PRO A 297 -2.22 -8.23 25.05
N GLU A 298 -2.78 -8.46 26.24
CA GLU A 298 -3.02 -7.42 27.27
C GLU A 298 -1.76 -6.75 27.84
N THR A 299 -0.56 -7.24 27.54
CA THR A 299 0.65 -6.98 28.34
C THR A 299 1.70 -6.06 27.73
N ILE A 300 1.62 -5.70 26.44
CA ILE A 300 2.66 -4.90 25.76
C ILE A 300 2.24 -3.44 25.51
N THR A 301 3.07 -2.49 25.94
CA THR A 301 2.86 -1.05 25.66
C THR A 301 3.50 -0.66 24.32
N SER A 302 2.77 0.11 23.52
CA SER A 302 3.27 0.70 22.27
C SER A 302 3.37 2.21 22.36
N ALA A 303 4.32 2.80 21.63
CA ALA A 303 4.41 4.25 21.49
C ALA A 303 3.12 4.86 20.88
N PRO A 304 2.87 6.17 21.10
CA PRO A 304 1.75 6.88 20.48
C PRO A 304 1.75 6.78 18.95
N LEU A 305 0.56 6.79 18.35
CA LEU A 305 0.38 6.66 16.90
C LEU A 305 1.11 7.76 16.13
N GLY A 306 0.97 9.01 16.57
CA GLY A 306 1.58 10.15 15.87
C GLY A 306 3.11 10.07 15.83
N GLU A 307 3.72 9.64 16.94
CA GLU A 307 5.17 9.40 17.01
C GLU A 307 5.57 8.22 16.12
N SER A 308 4.81 7.12 16.18
CA SER A 308 5.12 5.90 15.44
C SER A 308 5.08 6.13 13.92
N ILE A 309 4.11 6.90 13.42
CA ILE A 309 4.02 7.28 12.01
C ILE A 309 5.16 8.24 11.63
N SER A 310 5.41 9.28 12.44
CA SER A 310 6.41 10.32 12.13
C SER A 310 7.85 9.82 12.16
N HIS A 311 8.16 8.86 13.03
CA HIS A 311 9.49 8.26 13.14
C HIS A 311 9.68 7.01 12.27
N ARG A 312 8.61 6.51 11.65
CA ARG A 312 8.65 5.33 10.78
C ARG A 312 9.61 5.54 9.62
N GLY A 313 10.42 4.52 9.35
CA GLY A 313 11.24 4.47 8.14
C GLY A 313 11.64 3.03 7.85
N SER A 314 11.56 2.63 6.58
CA SER A 314 11.89 1.27 6.19
C SER A 314 13.32 0.91 6.59
N THR A 315 13.46 -0.16 7.37
CA THR A 315 14.75 -0.65 7.83
C THR A 315 15.58 -1.13 6.65
N ARG A 316 16.83 -0.67 6.58
CA ARG A 316 17.79 -0.97 5.51
C ARG A 316 18.77 -2.07 5.91
N ARG A 317 18.84 -2.38 7.21
CA ARG A 317 19.63 -3.48 7.78
C ARG A 317 19.06 -3.90 9.13
N PHE A 318 18.92 -5.21 9.36
CA PHE A 318 18.60 -5.76 10.68
C PHE A 318 19.86 -6.20 11.43
N ALA A 319 19.80 -6.19 12.76
CA ALA A 319 20.92 -6.52 13.65
C ALA A 319 21.16 -8.04 13.82
N ARG A 320 20.25 -8.89 13.30
CA ARG A 320 20.19 -10.34 13.58
C ARG A 320 20.00 -10.70 15.06
N GLU A 321 19.49 -9.77 15.85
CA GLU A 321 19.14 -9.98 17.25
C GLU A 321 17.71 -10.54 17.38
N PRO A 322 17.42 -11.30 18.44
CA PRO A 322 16.07 -11.78 18.68
C PRO A 322 15.10 -10.63 19.01
N ILE A 323 13.84 -10.84 18.64
CA ILE A 323 12.70 -10.11 19.20
C ILE A 323 11.99 -11.00 20.22
N SER A 324 11.25 -10.40 21.15
CA SER A 324 10.51 -11.21 22.13
C SER A 324 9.33 -11.92 21.47
N ARG A 325 8.89 -13.04 22.06
CA ARG A 325 7.65 -13.71 21.66
C ARG A 325 6.45 -12.77 21.73
N GLU A 326 6.36 -11.98 22.79
CA GLU A 326 5.29 -11.00 22.98
C GLU A 326 5.24 -9.96 21.85
N GLN A 327 6.40 -9.45 21.43
CA GLN A 327 6.50 -8.55 20.28
C GLN A 327 6.01 -9.23 19.00
N LEU A 328 6.42 -10.47 18.72
CA LEU A 328 5.95 -11.19 17.53
C LEU A 328 4.41 -11.37 17.54
N PHE A 329 3.84 -11.79 18.66
CA PHE A 329 2.39 -12.04 18.74
C PHE A 329 1.57 -10.74 18.65
N ALA A 330 2.07 -9.62 19.18
CA ALA A 330 1.44 -8.32 18.98
C ALA A 330 1.47 -7.88 17.50
N LEU A 331 2.57 -8.16 16.79
CA LEU A 331 2.68 -7.90 15.35
C LEU A 331 1.71 -8.76 14.54
N LEU A 332 1.60 -10.06 14.87
CA LEU A 332 0.66 -10.98 14.24
C LEU A 332 -0.80 -10.57 14.46
N ALA A 333 -1.14 -10.11 15.67
CA ALA A 333 -2.47 -9.58 15.97
C ALA A 333 -2.77 -8.33 15.12
N ALA A 334 -1.85 -7.37 15.07
CA ALA A 334 -1.97 -6.16 14.25
C ALA A 334 -2.13 -6.47 12.75
N SER A 335 -1.45 -7.51 12.26
CA SER A 335 -1.54 -7.98 10.87
C SER A 335 -2.69 -8.95 10.60
N SER A 336 -3.64 -9.08 11.52
CA SER A 336 -4.80 -9.98 11.38
C SER A 336 -6.14 -9.28 11.51
N VAL A 337 -6.13 -8.00 11.91
CA VAL A 337 -7.30 -7.12 11.95
C VAL A 337 -8.02 -7.16 10.61
N THR A 338 -9.33 -7.42 10.65
CA THR A 338 -10.16 -7.36 9.44
C THR A 338 -10.50 -5.91 9.16
N MET A 339 -10.05 -5.39 8.02
CA MET A 339 -10.43 -4.04 7.59
C MET A 339 -11.95 -3.98 7.36
N PRO A 340 -12.64 -2.91 7.82
CA PRO A 340 -14.06 -2.72 7.53
C PRO A 340 -14.22 -2.39 6.04
N ALA A 341 -14.51 -3.41 5.22
CA ALA A 341 -14.53 -3.30 3.76
C ALA A 341 -15.64 -4.12 3.11
N ASP A 342 -15.99 -3.76 1.87
CA ASP A 342 -17.12 -4.28 1.09
C ASP A 342 -16.76 -5.44 0.14
N PHE A 343 -15.63 -6.13 0.40
CA PHE A 343 -15.15 -7.27 -0.37
C PHE A 343 -14.91 -8.52 0.50
N GLY A 344 -15.55 -8.60 1.66
CA GLY A 344 -15.49 -9.73 2.57
C GLY A 344 -14.25 -9.81 3.47
N GLY A 345 -13.11 -9.25 3.03
CA GLY A 345 -11.84 -9.39 3.74
C GLY A 345 -11.37 -10.85 3.86
N GLN A 346 -10.30 -11.09 4.62
CA GLN A 346 -9.69 -12.41 4.81
C GLN A 346 -9.25 -13.09 3.50
N LEU A 347 -8.90 -12.29 2.48
CA LEU A 347 -8.36 -12.78 1.20
C LEU A 347 -6.93 -13.29 1.34
N THR A 348 -6.25 -12.92 2.42
CA THR A 348 -4.84 -13.21 2.67
C THR A 348 -4.60 -13.84 4.04
N GLU A 349 -3.66 -14.79 4.06
CA GLU A 349 -3.17 -15.48 5.25
C GLU A 349 -1.67 -15.23 5.46
N PRO A 350 -1.24 -14.97 6.71
CA PRO A 350 0.17 -14.82 7.04
C PRO A 350 0.89 -16.17 7.21
N TYR A 351 1.97 -16.31 6.46
CA TYR A 351 3.00 -17.34 6.63
C TYR A 351 4.27 -16.67 7.12
N LEU A 352 5.07 -17.38 7.91
CA LEU A 352 6.25 -16.79 8.54
C LEU A 352 7.47 -17.67 8.35
N ILE A 353 8.61 -17.02 8.11
CA ILE A 353 9.90 -17.59 8.49
C ILE A 353 10.35 -16.88 9.76
N VAL A 354 10.51 -17.64 10.84
CA VAL A 354 11.05 -17.21 12.12
C VAL A 354 12.53 -17.58 12.15
N ASN A 355 13.40 -16.57 12.32
CA ASN A 355 14.85 -16.75 12.37
C ASN A 355 15.45 -16.51 13.76
N ALA A 356 14.84 -15.62 14.57
CA ALA A 356 15.29 -15.32 15.94
C ALA A 356 14.16 -14.67 16.74
N VAL A 357 13.41 -15.49 17.47
CA VAL A 357 12.35 -15.05 18.39
C VAL A 357 12.51 -15.82 19.69
N ASP A 358 12.57 -15.11 20.82
CA ASP A 358 12.79 -15.75 22.12
C ASP A 358 11.68 -16.74 22.45
N GLY A 359 12.03 -17.97 22.81
CA GLY A 359 11.05 -19.00 23.19
C GLY A 359 10.20 -19.54 22.02
N LEU A 360 10.62 -19.32 20.77
CA LEU A 360 10.05 -19.94 19.57
C LEU A 360 11.17 -20.53 18.70
N ALA A 361 10.98 -21.76 18.21
CA ALA A 361 11.98 -22.39 17.36
C ALA A 361 12.16 -21.63 16.03
N SER A 362 13.38 -21.68 15.49
CA SER A 362 13.66 -21.24 14.12
C SER A 362 12.89 -22.14 13.16
N GLY A 363 12.18 -21.58 12.18
CA GLY A 363 11.35 -22.39 11.30
C GLY A 363 10.33 -21.64 10.44
N ALA A 364 9.57 -22.42 9.68
CA ALA A 364 8.44 -21.98 8.88
C ALA A 364 7.14 -22.23 9.65
N TYR A 365 6.26 -21.22 9.67
CA TYR A 365 5.00 -21.23 10.39
C TYR A 365 3.85 -20.72 9.52
N HIS A 366 2.63 -21.14 9.84
CA HIS A 366 1.39 -20.52 9.38
C HIS A 366 0.71 -19.89 10.59
N TYR A 367 0.20 -18.66 10.44
CA TYR A 367 -0.62 -18.03 11.46
C TYR A 367 -2.06 -17.94 10.96
N SER A 368 -2.95 -18.64 11.64
CA SER A 368 -4.38 -18.64 11.30
C SER A 368 -5.03 -17.35 11.78
N ARG A 369 -5.58 -16.56 10.85
CA ARG A 369 -6.36 -15.36 11.21
C ARG A 369 -7.71 -15.70 11.83
N GLU A 370 -8.20 -16.92 11.61
CA GLU A 370 -9.47 -17.38 12.18
C GLU A 370 -9.31 -17.88 13.62
N THR A 371 -8.33 -18.74 13.87
CA THR A 371 -8.12 -19.33 15.20
C THR A 371 -7.12 -18.53 16.06
N LEU A 372 -6.41 -17.58 15.46
CA LEU A 372 -5.33 -16.80 16.09
C LEU A 372 -4.16 -17.66 16.60
N GLU A 373 -3.97 -18.83 15.99
CA GLU A 373 -2.94 -19.80 16.36
C GLU A 373 -1.75 -19.78 15.40
N LEU A 374 -0.55 -19.89 15.96
CA LEU A 374 0.69 -20.05 15.21
C LEU A 374 1.05 -21.53 15.12
N LYS A 375 0.95 -22.11 13.93
CA LYS A 375 1.20 -23.52 13.65
C LYS A 375 2.60 -23.72 13.03
N PRO A 376 3.47 -24.56 13.64
CA PRO A 376 4.74 -24.93 13.00
C PRO A 376 4.48 -25.79 11.76
N LEU A 377 5.12 -25.45 10.65
CA LEU A 377 5.11 -26.23 9.42
C LEU A 377 6.40 -27.04 9.27
N ARG A 378 7.55 -26.42 9.59
CA ARG A 378 8.88 -27.03 9.53
C ARG A 378 9.83 -26.28 10.46
N GLU A 379 10.56 -26.98 11.31
CA GLU A 379 11.63 -26.38 12.12
C GLU A 379 12.99 -26.45 11.40
N GLY A 380 13.87 -25.50 11.70
CA GLY A 380 15.24 -25.44 11.18
C GLY A 380 15.74 -24.02 10.93
N GLU A 381 17.05 -23.89 10.73
CA GLU A 381 17.67 -22.61 10.36
C GLU A 381 17.29 -22.20 8.94
N MET A 382 16.57 -21.09 8.78
CA MET A 382 15.97 -20.67 7.50
C MET A 382 16.41 -19.30 6.99
N ARG A 383 17.50 -18.74 7.53
CA ARG A 383 17.98 -17.40 7.15
C ARG A 383 18.38 -17.33 5.67
N ASN A 384 18.99 -18.38 5.13
CA ASN A 384 19.43 -18.39 3.73
C ASN A 384 18.21 -18.43 2.79
N GLU A 385 17.22 -19.22 3.15
CA GLU A 385 15.94 -19.38 2.48
C GLU A 385 15.16 -18.07 2.52
N ALA A 386 15.00 -17.46 3.71
CA ALA A 386 14.36 -16.16 3.86
C ALA A 386 15.02 -15.08 2.99
N GLY A 387 16.35 -15.04 3.00
CA GLY A 387 17.12 -14.14 2.12
C GLY A 387 16.83 -14.39 0.65
N HIS A 388 16.91 -15.65 0.21
CA HIS A 388 16.66 -16.03 -1.18
C HIS A 388 15.24 -15.66 -1.64
N LEU A 389 14.22 -16.09 -0.89
CA LEU A 389 12.81 -15.84 -1.19
C LEU A 389 12.49 -14.34 -1.28
N CYS A 390 13.14 -13.51 -0.46
CA CYS A 390 13.06 -12.05 -0.52
C CYS A 390 13.89 -11.44 -1.66
N PHE A 391 13.91 -12.10 -2.83
CA PHE A 391 14.69 -11.69 -4.00
C PHE A 391 16.19 -11.55 -3.70
N GLU A 392 16.71 -12.48 -2.91
CA GLU A 392 18.10 -12.56 -2.43
C GLU A 392 18.56 -11.36 -1.59
N GLN A 393 17.63 -10.53 -1.11
CA GLN A 393 17.95 -9.40 -0.26
C GLN A 393 18.41 -9.86 1.13
N ALA A 394 19.55 -9.35 1.60
CA ALA A 394 20.08 -9.65 2.94
C ALA A 394 19.09 -9.29 4.07
N LEU A 395 18.15 -8.38 3.81
CA LEU A 395 17.07 -8.02 4.72
C LEU A 395 16.25 -9.24 5.17
N GLY A 396 15.86 -10.13 4.25
CA GLY A 396 15.12 -11.35 4.59
C GLY A 396 15.94 -12.30 5.47
N ALA A 397 17.24 -12.42 5.20
CA ALA A 397 18.15 -13.26 5.98
C ALA A 397 18.51 -12.68 7.36
N ASP A 398 18.51 -11.36 7.49
CA ASP A 398 18.90 -10.65 8.71
C ASP A 398 17.72 -10.40 9.65
N ALA A 399 16.49 -10.36 9.12
CA ALA A 399 15.28 -10.20 9.89
C ALA A 399 15.14 -11.28 10.98
N SER A 400 14.53 -10.90 12.10
CA SER A 400 14.16 -11.80 13.20
C SER A 400 12.97 -12.68 12.79
N ALA A 401 12.04 -12.13 12.02
CA ALA A 401 10.98 -12.86 11.32
C ALA A 401 10.65 -12.18 9.98
N VAL A 402 10.16 -12.95 9.01
CA VAL A 402 9.59 -12.43 7.75
C VAL A 402 8.17 -12.96 7.63
N VAL A 403 7.21 -12.06 7.44
CA VAL A 403 5.79 -12.37 7.26
C VAL A 403 5.45 -12.26 5.77
N PHE A 404 4.82 -13.29 5.23
CA PHE A 404 4.41 -13.44 3.84
C PHE A 404 2.88 -13.56 3.79
N PHE A 405 2.21 -12.64 3.10
CA PHE A 405 0.76 -12.63 2.96
C PHE A 405 0.36 -13.34 1.67
N LEU A 406 -0.09 -14.60 1.79
CA LEU A 406 -0.49 -15.43 0.66
C LEU A 406 -2.01 -15.43 0.53
N SER A 407 -2.50 -15.39 -0.71
CA SER A 407 -3.92 -15.45 -1.03
C SER A 407 -4.24 -16.71 -1.81
N ASP A 408 -5.38 -17.35 -1.53
CA ASP A 408 -6.00 -18.26 -2.49
C ASP A 408 -6.58 -17.41 -3.63
N LEU A 409 -5.74 -17.17 -4.65
CA LEU A 409 -6.05 -16.19 -5.68
C LEU A 409 -7.21 -16.67 -6.56
N ASP A 410 -7.27 -17.96 -6.89
CA ASP A 410 -8.35 -18.51 -7.70
C ASP A 410 -9.70 -18.31 -6.98
N SER A 411 -9.77 -18.61 -5.67
CA SER A 411 -10.96 -18.34 -4.87
C SER A 411 -11.33 -16.84 -4.82
N ALA A 412 -10.33 -15.95 -4.68
CA ALA A 412 -10.57 -14.51 -4.71
C ALA A 412 -11.10 -14.02 -6.09
N LEU A 413 -10.60 -14.59 -7.19
CA LEU A 413 -11.05 -14.28 -8.55
C LEU A 413 -12.44 -14.86 -8.83
N ASP A 414 -12.75 -16.06 -8.34
CA ASP A 414 -14.07 -16.68 -8.47
C ASP A 414 -15.15 -15.85 -7.76
N GLN A 415 -14.81 -15.25 -6.62
CA GLN A 415 -15.75 -14.45 -5.82
C GLN A 415 -15.86 -12.99 -6.28
N LEU A 416 -14.74 -12.36 -6.66
CA LEU A 416 -14.67 -10.90 -6.88
C LEU A 416 -14.23 -10.53 -8.31
N GLY A 417 -14.18 -11.51 -9.22
CA GLY A 417 -13.69 -11.35 -10.58
C GLY A 417 -12.26 -10.82 -10.63
N ASN A 418 -11.88 -10.18 -11.74
CA ASN A 418 -10.55 -9.56 -11.90
C ASN A 418 -10.24 -8.49 -10.84
N ARG A 419 -11.28 -7.84 -10.29
CA ARG A 419 -11.13 -6.86 -9.20
C ARG A 419 -10.69 -7.51 -7.88
N GLY A 420 -10.96 -8.80 -7.69
CA GLY A 420 -10.44 -9.61 -6.59
C GLY A 420 -8.92 -9.56 -6.47
N TYR A 421 -8.20 -9.44 -7.59
CA TYR A 421 -6.75 -9.24 -7.58
C TYR A 421 -6.34 -7.93 -6.90
N ARG A 422 -7.06 -6.83 -7.19
CA ARG A 422 -6.83 -5.53 -6.55
C ARG A 422 -7.11 -5.62 -5.05
N SER A 423 -8.23 -6.24 -4.67
CA SER A 423 -8.64 -6.41 -3.27
C SER A 423 -7.63 -7.23 -2.47
N ALA A 424 -7.13 -8.35 -3.03
CA ALA A 424 -6.11 -9.18 -2.37
C ALA A 424 -4.78 -8.45 -2.16
N GLN A 425 -4.33 -7.67 -3.16
CA GLN A 425 -3.12 -6.86 -3.05
C GLN A 425 -3.30 -5.70 -2.05
N LEU A 426 -4.47 -5.08 -2.04
CA LEU A 426 -4.81 -3.98 -1.15
C LEU A 426 -4.85 -4.47 0.31
N GLU A 427 -5.54 -5.58 0.58
CA GLU A 427 -5.59 -6.18 1.92
C GLU A 427 -4.19 -6.53 2.40
N ALA A 428 -3.38 -7.21 1.58
CA ALA A 428 -1.99 -7.53 1.92
C ALA A 428 -1.18 -6.26 2.26
N GLY A 429 -1.37 -5.18 1.50
CA GLY A 429 -0.77 -3.88 1.76
C GLY A 429 -1.21 -3.26 3.09
N VAL A 430 -2.50 -3.36 3.45
CA VAL A 430 -3.04 -2.91 4.75
C VAL A 430 -2.42 -3.69 5.90
N LEU A 431 -2.41 -5.02 5.82
CA LEU A 431 -1.82 -5.87 6.86
C LEU A 431 -0.31 -5.61 7.00
N GLY A 432 0.39 -5.38 5.88
CA GLY A 432 1.78 -4.96 5.88
C GLY A 432 1.99 -3.56 6.49
N GLY A 433 1.11 -2.60 6.20
CA GLY A 433 1.11 -1.27 6.82
C GLY A 433 0.92 -1.31 8.33
N ASN A 434 0.00 -2.17 8.80
CA ASN A 434 -0.19 -2.44 10.22
C ASN A 434 1.09 -2.98 10.87
N LEU A 435 1.78 -3.93 10.23
CA LEU A 435 3.08 -4.43 10.70
C LEU A 435 4.13 -3.31 10.79
N TYR A 436 4.18 -2.40 9.82
CA TYR A 436 5.08 -1.26 9.88
C TYR A 436 4.83 -0.40 11.12
N MET A 437 3.59 0.07 11.32
CA MET A 437 3.25 0.92 12.46
C MET A 437 3.50 0.19 13.79
N ALA A 438 2.99 -1.04 13.92
CA ALA A 438 3.14 -1.84 15.13
C ALA A 438 4.62 -2.09 15.45
N ALA A 439 5.45 -2.48 14.48
CA ALA A 439 6.88 -2.72 14.71
C ALA A 439 7.60 -1.48 15.20
N HIS A 440 7.40 -0.33 14.55
CA HIS A 440 8.05 0.90 14.96
C HIS A 440 7.60 1.36 16.35
N SER A 441 6.30 1.20 16.68
CA SER A 441 5.76 1.51 18.00
C SER A 441 6.32 0.65 19.13
N LEU A 442 6.87 -0.52 18.80
CA LEU A 442 7.51 -1.46 19.72
C LEU A 442 9.05 -1.33 19.75
N GLY A 443 9.60 -0.28 19.13
CA GLY A 443 11.04 -0.05 19.04
C GLY A 443 11.77 -1.02 18.09
N LEU A 444 11.04 -1.63 17.16
CA LEU A 444 11.56 -2.52 16.13
C LEU A 444 11.65 -1.81 14.78
N GLY A 445 12.25 -2.50 13.81
CA GLY A 445 12.29 -2.12 12.41
C GLY A 445 11.37 -3.00 11.57
N ALA A 446 10.86 -2.42 10.48
CA ALA A 446 10.08 -3.12 9.47
C ALA A 446 10.52 -2.72 8.06
N THR A 447 10.40 -3.64 7.10
CA THR A 447 10.69 -3.35 5.69
C THR A 447 9.93 -4.28 4.76
N GLY A 448 9.27 -3.70 3.77
CA GLY A 448 8.62 -4.41 2.67
C GLY A 448 9.62 -4.72 1.58
N MET A 449 9.48 -5.87 0.93
CA MET A 449 10.44 -6.34 -0.07
C MET A 449 9.73 -6.97 -1.27
N THR A 450 10.45 -7.09 -2.38
CA THR A 450 10.05 -7.94 -3.51
C THR A 450 10.57 -9.37 -3.31
N PHE A 451 10.08 -10.30 -4.13
CA PHE A 451 10.19 -11.73 -3.86
C PHE A 451 10.16 -12.58 -5.14
N PHE A 452 10.56 -13.86 -5.00
CA PHE A 452 10.29 -14.90 -5.99
C PHE A 452 8.95 -15.56 -5.68
N ASP A 453 7.91 -15.19 -6.42
CA ASP A 453 6.51 -15.56 -6.19
C ASP A 453 6.32 -17.08 -5.98
N ASP A 454 6.63 -17.89 -7.00
CA ASP A 454 6.37 -19.34 -6.98
C ASP A 454 7.29 -20.10 -6.00
N ALA A 455 8.52 -19.61 -5.80
CA ALA A 455 9.43 -20.18 -4.82
C ALA A 455 8.92 -20.02 -3.38
N VAL A 456 8.21 -18.92 -3.08
CA VAL A 456 7.57 -18.74 -1.75
C VAL A 456 6.45 -19.76 -1.57
N THR A 457 5.57 -19.91 -2.55
CA THR A 457 4.49 -20.90 -2.50
C THR A 457 5.03 -22.32 -2.37
N ALA A 458 6.05 -22.68 -3.14
CA ALA A 458 6.71 -23.98 -3.06
C ALA A 458 7.35 -24.22 -1.68
N PHE A 459 7.97 -23.21 -1.08
CA PHE A 459 8.62 -23.32 0.22
C PHE A 459 7.65 -23.66 1.36
N PHE A 460 6.44 -23.09 1.34
CA PHE A 460 5.37 -23.32 2.32
C PHE A 460 4.40 -24.44 1.93
N SER A 461 4.60 -25.09 0.78
CA SER A 461 3.82 -26.25 0.36
C SER A 461 4.15 -27.48 1.24
N PRO A 462 3.17 -28.39 1.46
CA PRO A 462 1.85 -28.44 0.81
C PRO A 462 0.81 -27.48 1.40
N HIS A 463 1.08 -26.81 2.53
CA HIS A 463 0.08 -25.96 3.20
C HIS A 463 -0.32 -24.73 2.36
N ALA A 464 0.64 -24.16 1.62
CA ALA A 464 0.41 -23.04 0.73
C ALA A 464 0.08 -23.45 -0.72
N ALA A 465 -0.10 -24.73 -1.02
CA ALA A 465 -0.39 -25.17 -2.39
C ALA A 465 -1.65 -24.48 -2.94
N GLY A 466 -1.57 -23.96 -4.17
CA GLY A 466 -2.64 -23.18 -4.80
C GLY A 466 -2.69 -21.70 -4.41
N LYS A 467 -1.86 -21.25 -3.46
CA LYS A 467 -1.83 -19.85 -3.03
C LYS A 467 -0.78 -19.04 -3.78
N SER A 468 -1.02 -17.74 -3.89
CA SER A 468 -0.13 -16.74 -4.50
C SER A 468 0.31 -15.70 -3.47
N LEU A 469 1.59 -15.37 -3.45
CA LEU A 469 2.11 -14.32 -2.56
C LEU A 469 1.68 -12.93 -3.05
N MET A 470 1.02 -12.17 -2.17
CA MET A 470 0.59 -10.79 -2.43
C MET A 470 1.61 -9.78 -1.92
N PHE A 471 2.03 -9.86 -0.66
CA PHE A 471 3.00 -8.93 -0.08
C PHE A 471 3.82 -9.60 1.03
N LEU A 472 4.96 -9.00 1.42
CA LEU A 472 5.75 -9.49 2.55
C LEU A 472 6.43 -8.35 3.32
N VAL A 473 6.66 -8.56 4.61
CA VAL A 473 7.35 -7.62 5.51
C VAL A 473 8.38 -8.36 6.37
N GLY A 474 9.63 -7.90 6.34
CA GLY A 474 10.67 -8.31 7.29
C GLY A 474 10.62 -7.48 8.57
N LEU A 475 10.82 -8.14 9.72
CA LEU A 475 10.70 -7.58 11.07
C LEU A 475 11.95 -7.89 11.88
N GLY A 476 12.39 -6.94 12.72
CA GLY A 476 13.49 -7.20 13.65
C GLY A 476 14.12 -5.95 14.22
N ARG A 477 15.17 -6.12 15.03
CA ARG A 477 15.96 -4.99 15.56
C ARG A 477 16.70 -4.29 14.42
N THR A 478 16.54 -2.96 14.32
CA THR A 478 17.27 -2.17 13.31
C THR A 478 18.76 -2.17 13.63
N GLY A 479 19.59 -2.56 12.66
CA GLY A 479 21.04 -2.59 12.81
C GLY A 479 21.68 -1.22 12.56
N THR A 480 22.80 -0.96 13.24
CA THR A 480 23.59 0.27 13.10
C THR A 480 24.96 -0.05 12.46
N PRO A 481 25.36 0.64 11.37
CA PRO A 481 24.62 1.67 10.65
C PRO A 481 23.45 1.09 9.83
N ASN A 482 22.33 1.82 9.80
CA ASN A 482 21.13 1.46 9.04
C ASN A 482 21.28 1.82 7.56
N GLN A 483 22.11 1.06 6.85
CA GLN A 483 22.47 1.27 5.45
C GLN A 483 22.26 0.00 4.62
N VAL A 484 21.85 0.19 3.36
CA VAL A 484 21.66 -0.90 2.40
C VAL A 484 23.01 -1.55 2.13
N ARG A 485 23.10 -2.88 2.26
CA ARG A 485 24.29 -3.62 1.84
C ARG A 485 24.33 -3.70 0.31
N PRO A 486 25.48 -3.48 -0.33
CA PRO A 486 25.64 -3.78 -1.75
C PRO A 486 25.19 -5.22 -2.01
N PHE A 487 24.29 -5.37 -2.97
CA PHE A 487 23.68 -6.65 -3.31
C PHE A 487 23.85 -6.87 -4.82
N ARG A 488 24.28 -8.08 -5.17
CA ARG A 488 24.24 -8.57 -6.54
C ARG A 488 23.53 -9.92 -6.53
N SER A 489 22.43 -10.00 -7.28
CA SER A 489 21.65 -11.22 -7.38
C SER A 489 22.51 -12.37 -7.91
N LYS A 490 22.54 -13.51 -7.22
CA LYS A 490 23.21 -14.72 -7.71
C LYS A 490 22.49 -15.23 -8.95
N TYR A 491 21.16 -15.10 -9.01
CA TYR A 491 20.38 -15.39 -10.20
C TYR A 491 20.74 -14.45 -11.36
N GLY A 492 20.92 -13.14 -11.08
CA GLY A 492 21.43 -12.19 -12.06
C GLY A 492 22.82 -12.57 -12.58
N VAL A 493 23.75 -12.95 -11.68
CA VAL A 493 25.09 -13.44 -12.05
C VAL A 493 25.00 -14.72 -12.87
N LEU A 494 24.08 -15.63 -12.54
CA LEU A 494 23.85 -16.86 -13.29
C LEU A 494 23.34 -16.55 -14.70
N LYS A 495 22.31 -15.72 -14.85
CA LYS A 495 21.80 -15.30 -16.17
C LYS A 495 22.88 -14.61 -17.00
N ASP A 496 23.65 -13.71 -16.40
CA ASP A 496 24.81 -13.08 -17.05
C ASP A 496 25.84 -14.11 -17.52
N SER A 497 26.09 -15.14 -16.72
CA SER A 497 27.07 -16.19 -17.04
C SER A 497 26.57 -17.11 -18.15
N LEU A 498 25.28 -17.49 -18.11
CA LEU A 498 24.63 -18.29 -19.15
C LEU A 498 24.58 -17.54 -20.48
N ALA A 499 24.25 -16.24 -20.47
CA ALA A 499 24.28 -15.39 -21.66
C ALA A 499 25.69 -15.28 -22.29
N ARG A 500 26.75 -15.52 -21.50
CA ARG A 500 28.15 -15.56 -21.96
C ARG A 500 28.65 -16.96 -22.32
N GLY A 501 27.75 -17.96 -22.35
CA GLY A 501 28.08 -19.32 -22.77
C GLY A 501 28.69 -20.20 -21.68
N ALA A 502 28.51 -19.89 -20.39
CA ALA A 502 28.94 -20.77 -19.31
C ALA A 502 28.14 -22.10 -19.33
N THR A 503 28.84 -23.23 -19.39
CA THR A 503 28.25 -24.59 -19.43
C THR A 503 28.64 -25.46 -18.22
N GLY A 504 29.21 -24.86 -17.17
CA GLY A 504 29.82 -25.58 -16.04
C GLY A 504 28.84 -26.45 -15.24
N GLU A 505 29.37 -27.51 -14.61
CA GLU A 505 28.61 -28.43 -13.76
C GLU A 505 27.86 -27.69 -12.64
N ARG A 506 26.56 -28.00 -12.54
CA ARG A 506 25.62 -27.38 -11.61
C ARG A 506 26.09 -27.66 -10.17
N ARG A 507 26.27 -26.62 -9.34
CA ARG A 507 26.24 -26.84 -7.88
C ARG A 507 24.84 -27.37 -7.53
N PRO A 508 24.70 -28.37 -6.66
CA PRO A 508 23.40 -28.82 -6.19
C PRO A 508 22.78 -27.69 -5.38
N VAL A 509 21.84 -27.00 -6.00
CA VAL A 509 20.92 -26.09 -5.33
C VAL A 509 19.55 -26.77 -5.45
N PRO A 510 18.71 -26.78 -4.41
CA PRO A 510 17.43 -27.50 -4.48
C PRO A 510 16.60 -27.13 -5.71
N ASP A 511 15.91 -28.09 -6.33
CA ASP A 511 15.18 -27.85 -7.59
C ASP A 511 14.13 -26.73 -7.49
N TRP A 512 13.58 -26.49 -6.30
CA TRP A 512 12.64 -25.38 -6.02
C TRP A 512 13.29 -23.98 -6.05
N LEU A 513 14.62 -23.88 -6.03
CA LEU A 513 15.36 -22.63 -6.23
C LEU A 513 15.44 -22.24 -7.73
N TYR A 514 14.97 -23.11 -8.62
CA TYR A 514 15.01 -22.94 -10.08
C TYR A 514 13.63 -22.91 -10.74
N SER A 515 12.54 -23.12 -10.00
CA SER A 515 11.19 -22.88 -10.50
C SER A 515 10.99 -21.36 -10.63
N ASN A 516 10.99 -20.89 -11.88
CA ASN A 516 10.67 -19.51 -12.27
C ASN A 516 9.27 -19.13 -11.84
#